data_AF-A0A8J7KD27-F1
#
_entry.id   AF-A0A8J7KD27-F1
#
_cell.length_a   1.000
_cell.length_b   1.000
_cell.length_c   1.000
_cell.angle_alpha   90.00
_cell.angle_beta   90.00
_cell.angle_gamma   90.00
#
_symmetry.space_group_name_H-M   'P 1'
#
loop_
_entity.id
_entity.type
_entity.pdbx_description
1 polymer ?
#
loop_
_entity_poly.entity_id
_entity_poly.type
_entity_poly.pdbx_seq_one_letter_code
_entity_poly.pdbx_strand_id
1 'polypeptide(L)'
;MPVDDTLSNPIDQNVQQSGKFGVNIGQGQEIHIGDVYQQIDPETVKQIVREELRLPQKEYGNSVGRGLAALAELMHHSEARSAVITFGADFRAACEQIDVIANYKELHDLLHTLEFQCYSGIIQEAKRFSDPEDETALEILMEHELTLQGISREVKHVAERETIATSELLWIKRLDHAQEELHAAIETLDTRRLQRTIWLLNRILAIQPSRINTNLNAAAKALRLPALVNAMQAIWNSLVEANLNQEKIQQFQTAVVVLAELNQRLTALIYGHDCWQEFDLVQASRSD
;
A
#
# COMPACT_ATOMS: atom_id res chain seq x y z
N MET A 1 59.85 -47.69 1.19
CA MET A 1 59.71 -47.93 2.64
C MET A 1 60.27 -46.70 3.36
N PRO A 2 59.68 -46.20 4.47
CA PRO A 2 58.62 -46.75 5.30
C PRO A 2 57.34 -45.86 5.31
N VAL A 3 56.52 -46.03 6.34
CA VAL A 3 55.06 -45.86 6.47
C VAL A 3 54.73 -44.72 7.44
N ASP A 4 53.53 -44.16 7.31
CA ASP A 4 52.57 -43.80 8.38
C ASP A 4 52.22 -42.32 8.71
N ASP A 5 50.93 -42.20 9.04
CA ASP A 5 50.00 -41.07 9.26
C ASP A 5 50.44 -39.91 10.18
N THR A 6 49.91 -38.70 9.92
CA THR A 6 49.02 -37.94 10.85
C THR A 6 48.66 -36.53 10.35
N LEU A 7 47.35 -36.29 10.22
CA LEU A 7 46.56 -35.06 10.52
C LEU A 7 47.30 -33.72 10.71
N SER A 8 46.99 -32.73 9.87
CA SER A 8 46.31 -31.46 10.28
C SER A 8 46.23 -30.45 9.13
N ASN A 9 45.00 -30.03 8.85
CA ASN A 9 44.65 -28.86 8.06
C ASN A 9 45.04 -27.58 8.83
N PRO A 10 45.31 -26.44 8.17
CA PRO A 10 44.45 -25.31 8.51
C PRO A 10 44.06 -24.40 7.33
N ILE A 11 42.76 -24.23 7.19
CA ILE A 11 42.02 -22.96 7.11
C ILE A 11 42.30 -22.11 5.86
N ASP A 12 41.42 -22.32 4.89
CA ASP A 12 41.02 -21.35 3.88
C ASP A 12 40.55 -20.04 4.52
N GLN A 13 41.21 -18.94 4.15
CA GLN A 13 40.69 -17.59 4.30
C GLN A 13 39.62 -17.35 3.23
N ASN A 14 38.36 -17.61 3.56
CA ASN A 14 37.22 -17.09 2.80
C ASN A 14 36.53 -16.00 3.62
N VAL A 15 36.74 -14.75 3.19
CA VAL A 15 36.09 -13.56 3.76
C VAL A 15 34.60 -13.63 3.42
N GLN A 16 33.83 -14.04 4.41
CA GLN A 16 32.38 -14.06 4.40
C GLN A 16 31.89 -12.61 4.58
N GLN A 17 31.48 -11.94 3.49
CA GLN A 17 30.59 -10.79 3.59
C GLN A 17 29.19 -11.32 3.91
N SER A 18 28.92 -11.48 5.19
CA SER A 18 27.59 -11.73 5.73
C SER A 18 26.73 -10.49 5.54
N GLY A 19 25.75 -10.57 4.63
CA GLY A 19 24.58 -9.69 4.65
C GLY A 19 23.93 -9.77 6.04
N LYS A 20 23.63 -8.62 6.62
CA LYS A 20 23.30 -8.41 8.04
C LYS A 20 21.98 -9.06 8.53
N PHE A 21 21.35 -9.91 7.72
CA PHE A 21 20.16 -10.68 8.09
C PHE A 21 20.33 -12.10 7.53
N GLY A 22 20.80 -13.01 8.38
CA GLY A 22 20.98 -14.41 8.03
C GLY A 22 19.63 -15.07 7.83
N VAL A 23 19.17 -15.17 6.58
CA VAL A 23 18.10 -16.10 6.20
C VAL A 23 18.75 -17.48 6.09
N ASN A 24 18.63 -18.29 7.13
CA ASN A 24 19.11 -19.67 7.10
C ASN A 24 18.09 -20.50 6.32
N ILE A 25 18.32 -20.67 5.02
CA ILE A 25 17.54 -21.59 4.17
C ILE A 25 18.09 -22.99 4.42
N GLY A 26 17.57 -23.65 5.45
CA GLY A 26 17.96 -25.00 5.80
C GLY A 26 17.02 -25.58 6.85
N GLN A 27 16.28 -26.61 6.44
CA GLN A 27 15.49 -27.51 7.28
C GLN A 27 14.23 -26.91 7.93
N GLY A 28 13.10 -26.99 7.22
CA GLY A 28 11.80 -27.39 7.77
C GLY A 28 11.30 -26.78 9.09
N GLN A 29 11.73 -25.57 9.47
CA GLN A 29 11.17 -24.85 10.61
C GLN A 29 10.21 -23.78 10.11
N GLU A 30 8.99 -23.82 10.65
CA GLU A 30 8.00 -22.75 10.48
C GLU A 30 8.63 -21.41 10.86
N ILE A 31 8.63 -20.47 9.92
CA ILE A 31 9.10 -19.11 10.17
C ILE A 31 8.03 -18.42 11.02
N HIS A 32 8.19 -18.45 12.35
CA HIS A 32 7.43 -17.59 13.26
C HIS A 32 7.95 -16.15 13.15
N ILE A 33 7.45 -15.42 12.16
CA ILE A 33 7.73 -13.99 11.95
C ILE A 33 7.09 -13.11 13.06
N GLY A 34 6.21 -13.68 13.89
CA GLY A 34 5.44 -12.96 14.91
C GLY A 34 6.23 -12.49 16.14
N ASP A 35 7.38 -13.09 16.47
CA ASP A 35 7.98 -12.93 17.81
C ASP A 35 9.15 -11.93 17.90
N VAL A 36 9.60 -11.34 16.79
CA VAL A 36 10.77 -10.44 16.81
C VAL A 36 10.45 -9.01 17.26
N TYR A 37 9.16 -8.64 17.39
CA TYR A 37 8.77 -7.22 17.35
C TYR A 37 8.13 -6.64 18.62
N GLN A 38 8.00 -7.39 19.72
CA GLN A 38 7.31 -6.87 20.92
C GLN A 38 8.10 -5.83 21.77
N GLN A 39 9.33 -5.44 21.41
CA GLN A 39 10.16 -4.52 22.20
C GLN A 39 11.02 -3.53 21.38
N ILE A 40 10.53 -3.05 20.24
CA ILE A 40 11.31 -2.11 19.40
C ILE A 40 11.01 -0.65 19.80
N ASP A 41 12.06 0.09 20.16
CA ASP A 41 11.99 1.53 20.47
C ASP A 41 11.52 2.35 19.24
N PRO A 42 10.67 3.39 19.43
CA PRO A 42 10.15 4.23 18.34
C PRO A 42 11.21 4.80 17.39
N GLU A 43 12.44 5.13 17.83
CA GLU A 43 13.48 5.60 16.90
C GLU A 43 14.02 4.49 16.00
N THR A 44 14.00 3.25 16.49
CA THR A 44 14.36 2.07 15.68
C THR A 44 13.29 1.79 14.63
N VAL A 45 12.01 1.95 14.98
CA VAL A 45 10.89 1.87 14.02
C VAL A 45 11.00 2.96 12.95
N LYS A 46 11.33 4.20 13.34
CA LYS A 46 11.58 5.30 12.40
C LYS A 46 12.72 4.99 11.44
N GLN A 47 13.82 4.43 11.94
CA GLN A 47 14.94 4.04 11.08
C GLN A 47 14.54 2.94 10.09
N ILE A 48 13.81 1.92 10.52
CA ILE A 48 13.32 0.85 9.64
C ILE A 48 12.41 1.42 8.55
N VAL A 49 11.38 2.20 8.92
CA VAL A 49 10.46 2.82 7.95
C VAL A 49 11.21 3.75 7.00
N ARG A 50 12.19 4.52 7.49
CA ARG A 50 12.97 5.46 6.67
C ARG A 50 13.91 4.77 5.70
N GLU A 51 14.55 3.68 6.12
CA GLU A 51 15.38 2.86 5.23
C GLU A 51 14.50 2.12 4.20
N GLU A 52 13.35 1.58 4.61
CA GLU A 52 12.39 0.95 3.69
C GLU A 52 11.76 1.95 2.70
N LEU A 53 11.54 3.21 3.09
CA LEU A 53 11.10 4.28 2.17
C LEU A 53 12.21 4.78 1.24
N ARG A 54 13.49 4.65 1.65
CA ARG A 54 14.65 5.06 0.86
C ARG A 54 15.03 4.07 -0.24
N LEU A 55 14.68 2.81 -0.07
CA LEU A 55 14.90 1.82 -1.13
C LEU A 55 14.10 2.23 -2.36
N PRO A 56 14.74 2.36 -3.55
CA PRO A 56 14.02 2.68 -4.77
C PRO A 56 12.84 1.72 -4.92
N GLN A 57 11.74 2.22 -5.48
CA GLN A 57 10.58 1.40 -5.79
C GLN A 57 11.03 0.37 -6.84
N LYS A 58 11.53 -0.78 -6.38
CA LYS A 58 11.88 -1.92 -7.22
C LYS A 58 10.66 -2.20 -8.10
N GLU A 59 10.85 -2.47 -9.38
CA GLU A 59 9.76 -2.88 -10.27
C GLU A 59 9.31 -4.32 -9.93
N TYR A 60 8.72 -4.51 -8.74
CA TYR A 60 8.21 -5.81 -8.27
C TYR A 60 7.18 -6.36 -9.28
N GLY A 61 6.37 -5.47 -9.88
CA GLY A 61 5.31 -5.84 -10.82
C GLY A 61 5.80 -6.51 -12.11
N ASN A 62 6.92 -6.05 -12.68
CA ASN A 62 7.44 -6.62 -13.94
C ASN A 62 7.97 -8.05 -13.76
N SER A 63 8.66 -8.31 -12.65
CA SER A 63 9.18 -9.64 -12.33
C SER A 63 8.07 -10.63 -11.94
N VAL A 64 7.10 -10.18 -11.12
CA VAL A 64 5.94 -11.00 -10.74
C VAL A 64 5.09 -11.33 -11.96
N GLY A 65 4.81 -10.34 -12.83
CA GLY A 65 4.04 -10.56 -14.07
C GLY A 65 4.69 -11.57 -15.01
N ARG A 66 6.02 -11.51 -15.19
CA ARG A 66 6.76 -12.50 -15.98
C ARG A 66 6.69 -13.91 -15.40
N GLY A 67 6.83 -14.07 -14.08
CA GLY A 67 6.73 -15.38 -13.45
C GLY A 67 5.33 -15.98 -13.53
N LEU A 68 4.28 -15.16 -13.38
CA LEU A 68 2.89 -15.62 -13.56
C LEU A 68 2.59 -16.00 -15.02
N ALA A 69 3.15 -15.27 -15.99
CA ALA A 69 3.07 -15.67 -17.41
C ALA A 69 3.77 -17.01 -17.67
N ALA A 70 4.94 -17.22 -17.06
CA ALA A 70 5.64 -18.50 -17.12
C ALA A 70 4.83 -19.65 -16.49
N LEU A 71 4.14 -19.40 -15.37
CA LEU A 71 3.23 -20.37 -14.76
C LEU A 71 2.05 -20.70 -15.69
N ALA A 72 1.46 -19.70 -16.35
CA ALA A 72 0.35 -19.92 -17.27
C ALA A 72 0.75 -20.83 -18.45
N GLU A 73 1.97 -20.69 -18.96
CA GLU A 73 2.52 -21.61 -19.96
C GLU A 73 2.74 -23.02 -19.39
N LEU A 74 3.21 -23.15 -18.15
CA LEU A 74 3.39 -24.45 -17.50
C LEU A 74 2.06 -25.18 -17.24
N MET A 75 0.95 -24.46 -17.07
CA MET A 75 -0.41 -25.04 -16.89
C MET A 75 -0.94 -25.83 -18.09
N HIS A 76 -0.23 -25.85 -19.22
CA HIS A 76 -0.47 -26.81 -20.30
C HIS A 76 -0.21 -28.26 -19.84
N HIS A 77 0.59 -28.47 -18.79
CA HIS A 77 0.81 -29.76 -18.15
C HIS A 77 -0.18 -30.00 -16.99
N SER A 78 -0.64 -31.25 -16.84
CA SER A 78 -1.64 -31.66 -15.85
C SER A 78 -1.19 -31.42 -14.41
N GLU A 79 0.10 -31.63 -14.14
CA GLU A 79 0.76 -31.52 -12.84
C GLU A 79 0.74 -30.07 -12.36
N ALA A 80 1.15 -29.14 -13.23
CA ALA A 80 1.08 -27.71 -12.97
C ALA A 80 -0.36 -27.24 -12.76
N ARG A 81 -1.30 -27.73 -13.57
CA ARG A 81 -2.72 -27.37 -13.44
C ARG A 81 -3.33 -27.84 -12.13
N SER A 82 -3.01 -29.06 -11.69
CA SER A 82 -3.49 -29.62 -10.42
C SER A 82 -2.98 -28.81 -9.22
N ALA A 83 -1.69 -28.45 -9.24
CA ALA A 83 -1.09 -27.61 -8.21
C ALA A 83 -1.76 -26.24 -8.13
N VAL A 84 -2.00 -25.57 -9.27
CA VAL A 84 -2.67 -24.25 -9.31
C VAL A 84 -4.14 -24.34 -8.87
N ILE A 85 -4.87 -25.39 -9.26
CA ILE A 85 -6.27 -25.58 -8.84
C ILE A 85 -6.37 -25.66 -7.31
N THR A 86 -5.42 -26.33 -6.66
CA THR A 86 -5.38 -26.50 -5.21
C THR A 86 -5.37 -25.15 -4.48
N PHE A 87 -4.69 -24.14 -5.03
CA PHE A 87 -4.57 -22.80 -4.44
C PHE A 87 -5.41 -21.73 -5.13
N GLY A 88 -6.30 -22.12 -6.06
CA GLY A 88 -7.05 -21.16 -6.87
C GLY A 88 -7.96 -20.23 -6.07
N ALA A 89 -8.43 -20.68 -4.90
CA ALA A 89 -9.18 -19.83 -3.97
C ALA A 89 -8.30 -18.74 -3.34
N ASP A 90 -7.06 -19.05 -2.98
CA ASP A 90 -6.12 -18.09 -2.39
C ASP A 90 -5.72 -17.00 -3.39
N PHE A 91 -5.47 -17.37 -4.65
CA PHE A 91 -5.20 -16.39 -5.71
C PHE A 91 -6.38 -15.45 -5.95
N ARG A 92 -7.61 -15.98 -6.02
CA ARG A 92 -8.80 -15.14 -6.20
C ARG A 92 -8.99 -14.18 -5.04
N ALA A 93 -8.91 -14.67 -3.81
CA ALA A 93 -8.99 -13.83 -2.62
C ALA A 93 -7.92 -12.74 -2.61
N ALA A 94 -6.69 -13.06 -3.03
CA ALA A 94 -5.62 -12.08 -3.14
C ALA A 94 -5.90 -11.02 -4.22
N CYS A 95 -6.40 -11.41 -5.40
CA CYS A 95 -6.78 -10.47 -6.45
C CYS A 95 -7.89 -9.51 -6.00
N GLU A 96 -8.98 -10.06 -5.44
CA GLU A 96 -10.09 -9.27 -4.89
C GLU A 96 -9.59 -8.27 -3.83
N GLN A 97 -8.65 -8.69 -2.99
CA GLN A 97 -8.10 -7.84 -1.94
C GLN A 97 -7.13 -6.78 -2.48
N ILE A 98 -6.40 -7.05 -3.56
CA ILE A 98 -5.59 -6.04 -4.28
C ILE A 98 -6.50 -4.95 -4.84
N ASP A 99 -7.64 -5.31 -5.42
CA ASP A 99 -8.60 -4.34 -5.95
C ASP A 99 -9.13 -3.42 -4.85
N VAL A 100 -9.46 -3.98 -3.67
CA VAL A 100 -9.86 -3.20 -2.49
C VAL A 100 -8.76 -2.22 -2.06
N ILE A 101 -7.49 -2.66 -1.99
CA ILE A 101 -6.35 -1.81 -1.63
C ILE A 101 -6.17 -0.69 -2.66
N ALA A 102 -6.25 -1.01 -3.95
CA ALA A 102 -6.12 -0.05 -5.02
C ALA A 102 -7.18 1.05 -4.93
N ASN A 103 -8.43 0.67 -4.67
CA ASN A 103 -9.55 1.62 -4.55
C ASN A 103 -9.42 2.53 -3.31
N TYR A 104 -9.00 1.99 -2.15
CA TYR A 104 -8.73 2.84 -0.98
C TYR A 104 -7.53 3.78 -1.18
N LYS A 105 -6.49 3.32 -1.90
CA LYS A 105 -5.35 4.17 -2.25
C LYS A 105 -5.76 5.30 -3.18
N GLU A 106 -6.57 5.02 -4.20
CA GLU A 106 -7.09 6.04 -5.12
C GLU A 106 -7.92 7.09 -4.36
N LEU A 107 -8.79 6.68 -3.44
CA LEU A 107 -9.52 7.62 -2.58
C LEU A 107 -8.59 8.45 -1.69
N HIS A 108 -7.56 7.84 -1.10
CA HIS A 108 -6.57 8.53 -0.29
C HIS A 108 -5.82 9.59 -1.11
N ASP A 109 -5.36 9.23 -2.30
CA ASP A 109 -4.61 10.13 -3.19
C ASP A 109 -5.50 11.28 -3.69
N LEU A 110 -6.80 11.04 -3.91
CA LEU A 110 -7.78 12.08 -4.22
C LEU A 110 -8.02 13.03 -3.04
N LEU A 111 -8.12 12.51 -1.81
CA LEU A 111 -8.22 13.35 -0.60
C LEU A 111 -6.96 14.17 -0.35
N HIS A 112 -5.79 13.60 -0.61
CA HIS A 112 -4.52 14.31 -0.51
C HIS A 112 -4.46 15.42 -1.56
N THR A 113 -4.86 15.14 -2.80
CA THR A 113 -5.01 16.17 -3.85
C THR A 113 -5.95 17.29 -3.41
N LEU A 114 -7.10 16.95 -2.81
CA LEU A 114 -8.06 17.93 -2.27
C LEU A 114 -7.45 18.82 -1.20
N GLU A 115 -6.72 18.24 -0.24
CA GLU A 115 -6.08 18.98 0.85
C GLU A 115 -5.03 19.97 0.34
N PHE A 116 -4.12 19.50 -0.51
CA PHE A 116 -2.93 20.26 -0.87
C PHE A 116 -3.14 21.19 -2.07
N GLN A 117 -3.94 20.79 -3.05
CA GLN A 117 -4.10 21.54 -4.31
C GLN A 117 -5.36 22.40 -4.37
N CYS A 118 -6.34 22.17 -3.49
CA CYS A 118 -7.64 22.85 -3.56
C CYS A 118 -7.99 23.58 -2.26
N TYR A 119 -8.06 22.88 -1.14
CA TYR A 119 -8.52 23.45 0.13
C TYR A 119 -7.62 24.60 0.64
N SER A 120 -6.31 24.45 0.51
CA SER A 120 -5.33 25.48 0.88
C SER A 120 -5.55 26.80 0.11
N GLY A 121 -5.75 26.72 -1.20
CA GLY A 121 -6.01 27.87 -2.07
C GLY A 121 -7.36 28.52 -1.79
N ILE A 122 -8.42 27.71 -1.58
CA ILE A 122 -9.75 28.23 -1.21
C ILE A 122 -9.68 29.05 0.08
N ILE A 123 -8.98 28.58 1.12
CA ILE A 123 -8.84 29.34 2.38
C ILE A 123 -8.10 30.66 2.17
N GLN A 124 -7.04 30.63 1.35
CA GLN A 124 -6.23 31.81 1.09
C GLN A 124 -7.07 32.90 0.42
N GLU A 125 -7.80 32.53 -0.64
CA GLU A 125 -8.57 33.48 -1.42
C GLU A 125 -9.90 33.88 -0.76
N ALA A 126 -10.44 33.06 0.15
CA ALA A 126 -11.66 33.42 0.90
C ALA A 126 -11.53 34.68 1.75
N LYS A 127 -10.31 35.06 2.16
CA LYS A 127 -10.06 36.34 2.85
C LYS A 127 -10.20 37.54 1.92
N ARG A 128 -9.84 37.37 0.65
CA ARG A 128 -9.85 38.40 -0.40
C ARG A 128 -11.19 38.48 -1.11
N PHE A 129 -11.96 37.40 -1.09
CA PHE A 129 -13.32 37.32 -1.64
C PHE A 129 -14.33 38.33 -1.06
N SER A 130 -14.03 38.94 0.10
CA SER A 130 -14.88 40.00 0.66
C SER A 130 -14.63 41.37 0.01
N ASP A 131 -13.57 41.51 -0.79
CA ASP A 131 -13.23 42.72 -1.53
C ASP A 131 -13.81 42.65 -2.96
N PRO A 132 -14.82 43.48 -3.31
CA PRO A 132 -15.44 43.47 -4.64
C PRO A 132 -14.51 43.90 -5.78
N GLU A 133 -13.38 44.54 -5.49
CA GLU A 133 -12.43 45.02 -6.50
C GLU A 133 -11.34 43.97 -6.84
N ASP A 134 -11.27 42.86 -6.10
CA ASP A 134 -10.27 41.81 -6.29
C ASP A 134 -10.75 40.72 -7.25
N GLU A 135 -10.86 41.06 -8.54
CA GLU A 135 -11.26 40.13 -9.61
C GLU A 135 -10.33 38.89 -9.70
N THR A 136 -9.05 39.04 -9.34
CA THR A 136 -8.07 37.94 -9.35
C THR A 136 -8.41 36.86 -8.32
N ALA A 137 -8.90 37.22 -7.14
CA ALA A 137 -9.32 36.24 -6.14
C ALA A 137 -10.51 35.39 -6.62
N LEU A 138 -11.43 36.00 -7.38
CA LEU A 138 -12.55 35.30 -7.99
C LEU A 138 -12.10 34.31 -9.07
N GLU A 139 -11.20 34.72 -9.97
CA GLU A 139 -10.65 33.85 -11.01
C GLU A 139 -9.95 32.61 -10.41
N ILE A 140 -9.14 32.80 -9.37
CA ILE A 140 -8.45 31.68 -8.68
C ILE A 140 -9.46 30.74 -8.00
N LEU A 141 -10.53 31.28 -7.40
CA LEU A 141 -11.59 30.46 -6.82
C LEU A 141 -12.35 29.65 -7.86
N MET A 142 -12.56 30.20 -9.07
CA MET A 142 -13.15 29.45 -10.20
C MET A 142 -12.25 28.29 -10.65
N GLU A 143 -10.93 28.47 -10.68
CA GLU A 143 -9.99 27.37 -10.97
C GLU A 143 -10.06 26.26 -9.90
N HIS A 144 -10.13 26.64 -8.62
CA HIS A 144 -10.30 25.68 -7.53
C HIS A 144 -11.67 25.00 -7.56
N GLU A 145 -12.72 25.68 -8.01
CA GLU A 145 -14.04 25.09 -8.22
C GLU A 145 -14.02 23.99 -9.28
N LEU A 146 -13.40 24.25 -10.43
CA LEU A 146 -13.22 23.24 -11.49
C LEU A 146 -12.42 22.04 -10.99
N THR A 147 -11.36 22.30 -10.21
CA THR A 147 -10.55 21.26 -9.58
C THR A 147 -11.37 20.41 -8.61
N LEU A 148 -12.17 21.05 -7.75
CA LEU A 148 -13.04 20.38 -6.78
C LEU A 148 -14.12 19.54 -7.48
N GLN A 149 -14.68 20.03 -8.58
CA GLN A 149 -15.63 19.29 -9.41
C GLN A 149 -14.99 18.04 -10.03
N GLY A 150 -13.74 18.15 -10.51
CA GLY A 150 -12.97 17.00 -11.00
C GLY A 150 -12.77 15.96 -9.90
N ILE A 151 -12.30 16.37 -8.73
CA ILE A 151 -12.07 15.48 -7.57
C ILE A 151 -13.38 14.80 -7.14
N SER A 152 -14.49 15.55 -7.01
CA SER A 152 -15.81 14.99 -6.65
C SER A 152 -16.24 13.89 -7.63
N ARG A 153 -16.04 14.11 -8.93
CA ARG A 153 -16.36 13.12 -9.97
C ARG A 153 -15.52 11.85 -9.85
N GLU A 154 -14.21 11.98 -9.69
CA GLU A 154 -13.32 10.83 -9.55
C GLU A 154 -13.63 10.04 -8.26
N VAL A 155 -13.85 10.72 -7.14
CA VAL A 155 -14.23 10.09 -5.87
C VAL A 155 -15.53 9.28 -6.02
N LYS A 156 -16.53 9.81 -6.72
CA LYS A 156 -17.77 9.08 -7.05
C LYS A 156 -17.50 7.84 -7.88
N HIS A 157 -16.71 7.98 -8.95
CA HIS A 157 -16.37 6.87 -9.83
C HIS A 157 -15.65 5.73 -9.09
N VAL A 158 -14.77 6.05 -8.14
CA VAL A 158 -14.14 5.03 -7.28
C VAL A 158 -15.15 4.39 -6.34
N ALA A 159 -16.09 5.16 -5.79
CA ALA A 159 -17.10 4.67 -4.86
C ALA A 159 -18.22 3.84 -5.52
N GLU A 160 -18.40 3.95 -6.84
CA GLU A 160 -19.27 3.07 -7.63
C GLU A 160 -18.72 1.64 -7.75
N ARG A 161 -17.41 1.44 -7.48
CA ARG A 161 -16.80 0.11 -7.45
C ARG A 161 -17.27 -0.63 -6.19
N GLU A 162 -17.79 -1.86 -6.34
CA GLU A 162 -18.44 -2.67 -5.28
C GLU A 162 -17.56 -3.00 -4.06
N THR A 163 -16.30 -2.59 -4.06
CA THR A 163 -15.30 -2.83 -3.01
C THR A 163 -15.32 -1.80 -1.88
N ILE A 164 -16.02 -0.67 -2.04
CA ILE A 164 -16.01 0.44 -1.07
C ILE A 164 -17.17 0.32 -0.08
N ALA A 165 -16.88 0.51 1.22
CA ALA A 165 -17.89 0.42 2.27
C ALA A 165 -18.96 1.52 2.16
N THR A 166 -20.21 1.19 2.49
CA THR A 166 -21.34 2.14 2.48
C THR A 166 -21.10 3.37 3.37
N SER A 167 -20.26 3.25 4.40
CA SER A 167 -19.86 4.38 5.26
C SER A 167 -19.14 5.50 4.50
N GLU A 168 -18.48 5.17 3.39
CA GLU A 168 -17.74 6.13 2.59
C GLU A 168 -18.69 7.01 1.74
N LEU A 169 -19.81 6.45 1.30
CA LEU A 169 -20.82 7.18 0.51
C LEU A 169 -21.37 8.43 1.23
N LEU A 170 -21.37 8.44 2.57
CA LEU A 170 -21.88 9.57 3.35
C LEU A 170 -20.99 10.81 3.25
N TRP A 171 -19.66 10.66 3.29
CA TRP A 171 -18.78 11.82 3.18
C TRP A 171 -18.61 12.27 1.73
N ILE A 172 -18.73 11.35 0.77
CA ILE A 172 -18.73 11.67 -0.66
C ILE A 172 -19.91 12.59 -1.00
N LYS A 173 -21.11 12.31 -0.48
CA LYS A 173 -22.25 13.21 -0.60
C LYS A 173 -22.01 14.59 0.03
N ARG A 174 -21.21 14.66 1.10
CA ARG A 174 -20.83 15.96 1.71
C ARG A 174 -19.81 16.71 0.86
N LEU A 175 -18.92 16.01 0.16
CA LEU A 175 -17.99 16.60 -0.78
C LEU A 175 -18.74 17.24 -1.95
N ASP A 176 -19.76 16.56 -2.47
CA ASP A 176 -20.65 17.11 -3.50
C ASP A 176 -21.34 18.37 -3.03
N HIS A 177 -21.91 18.34 -1.82
CA HIS A 177 -22.56 19.52 -1.26
C HIS A 177 -21.57 20.69 -1.09
N ALA A 178 -20.32 20.42 -0.70
CA ALA A 178 -19.29 21.46 -0.62
C ALA A 178 -18.98 22.08 -2.00
N GLN A 179 -18.97 21.27 -3.06
CA GLN A 179 -18.80 21.74 -4.43
C GLN A 179 -19.97 22.62 -4.88
N GLU A 180 -21.21 22.21 -4.60
CA GLU A 180 -22.41 23.01 -4.91
C GLU A 180 -22.43 24.36 -4.16
N GLU A 181 -22.03 24.37 -2.89
CA GLU A 181 -21.91 25.61 -2.11
C GLU A 181 -20.81 26.52 -2.64
N LEU A 182 -19.69 25.97 -3.12
CA LEU A 182 -18.61 26.76 -3.73
C LEU A 182 -19.08 27.41 -5.03
N HIS A 183 -19.70 26.63 -5.91
CA HIS A 183 -20.28 27.12 -7.15
C HIS A 183 -21.27 28.27 -6.88
N ALA A 184 -22.21 28.04 -5.97
CA ALA A 184 -23.19 29.05 -5.60
C ALA A 184 -22.55 30.30 -4.96
N ALA A 185 -21.47 30.13 -4.17
CA ALA A 185 -20.74 31.26 -3.61
C ALA A 185 -20.13 32.14 -4.70
N ILE A 186 -19.51 31.54 -5.72
CA ILE A 186 -18.88 32.24 -6.85
C ILE A 186 -19.94 32.97 -7.69
N GLU A 187 -21.01 32.28 -8.09
CA GLU A 187 -22.08 32.84 -8.93
C GLU A 187 -22.83 33.99 -8.26
N THR A 188 -22.99 33.93 -6.93
CA THR A 188 -23.78 34.93 -6.17
C THR A 188 -22.93 35.91 -5.37
N LEU A 189 -21.60 35.78 -5.44
CA LEU A 189 -20.63 36.50 -4.61
C LEU A 189 -20.96 36.43 -3.11
N ASP A 190 -21.48 35.29 -2.65
CA ASP A 190 -21.95 35.11 -1.26
C ASP A 190 -20.85 34.51 -0.37
N THR A 191 -20.25 35.37 0.45
CA THR A 191 -19.19 34.99 1.40
C THR A 191 -19.66 33.95 2.41
N ARG A 192 -20.95 33.91 2.79
CA ARG A 192 -21.46 32.92 3.75
C ARG A 192 -21.44 31.51 3.18
N ARG A 193 -21.73 31.37 1.89
CA ARG A 193 -21.64 30.09 1.18
C ARG A 193 -20.19 29.63 1.06
N LEU A 194 -19.27 30.53 0.77
CA LEU A 194 -17.83 30.22 0.76
C LEU A 194 -17.33 29.73 2.13
N GLN A 195 -17.73 30.38 3.22
CA GLN A 195 -17.41 29.92 4.57
C GLN A 195 -18.01 28.54 4.89
N ARG A 196 -19.21 28.26 4.38
CA ARG A 196 -19.83 26.93 4.49
C ARG A 196 -19.04 25.86 3.74
N THR A 197 -18.58 26.15 2.53
CA THR A 197 -17.69 25.26 1.77
C THR A 197 -16.43 24.94 2.57
N ILE A 198 -15.73 25.95 3.10
CA ILE A 198 -14.52 25.76 3.91
C ILE A 198 -14.81 24.86 5.11
N TRP A 199 -15.89 25.11 5.82
CA TRP A 199 -16.27 24.29 6.98
C TRP A 199 -16.54 22.83 6.59
N LEU A 200 -17.26 22.58 5.49
CA LEU A 200 -17.55 21.23 4.99
C LEU A 200 -16.26 20.50 4.59
N LEU A 201 -15.38 21.15 3.81
CA LEU A 201 -14.11 20.59 3.39
C LEU A 201 -13.19 20.29 4.58
N ASN A 202 -13.08 21.22 5.53
CA ASN A 202 -12.32 21.01 6.77
C ASN A 202 -12.81 19.78 7.53
N ARG A 203 -14.14 19.59 7.63
CA ARG A 203 -14.73 18.45 8.35
C ARG A 203 -14.42 17.12 7.65
N ILE A 204 -14.35 17.10 6.33
CA ILE A 204 -13.97 15.92 5.54
C ILE A 204 -12.48 15.62 5.76
N LEU A 205 -11.62 16.61 5.56
CA LEU A 205 -10.16 16.47 5.65
C LEU A 205 -9.68 16.17 7.07
N ALA A 206 -10.39 16.63 8.10
CA ALA A 206 -10.06 16.30 9.48
C ALA A 206 -10.32 14.83 9.88
N ILE A 207 -11.09 14.09 9.09
CA ILE A 207 -11.58 12.75 9.50
C ILE A 207 -11.24 11.69 8.46
N GLN A 208 -11.58 11.92 7.19
CA GLN A 208 -11.56 10.87 6.19
C GLN A 208 -10.16 10.39 5.81
N PRO A 209 -9.12 11.23 5.69
CA PRO A 209 -7.76 10.74 5.39
C PRO A 209 -7.29 9.66 6.37
N SER A 210 -7.47 9.89 7.68
CA SER A 210 -7.10 8.91 8.73
C SER A 210 -7.95 7.63 8.66
N ARG A 211 -9.27 7.75 8.41
CA ARG A 211 -10.16 6.59 8.29
C ARG A 211 -9.85 5.75 7.04
N ILE A 212 -9.63 6.39 5.89
CA ILE A 212 -9.26 5.70 4.65
C ILE A 212 -7.91 5.00 4.82
N ASN A 213 -6.93 5.66 5.44
CA ASN A 213 -5.65 5.04 5.72
C ASN A 213 -5.77 3.84 6.68
N THR A 214 -6.65 3.92 7.69
CA THR A 214 -6.97 2.77 8.56
C THR A 214 -7.58 1.61 7.76
N ASN A 215 -8.53 1.89 6.86
CA ASN A 215 -9.15 0.88 6.01
C ASN A 215 -8.16 0.29 5.00
N LEU A 216 -7.26 1.12 4.43
CA LEU A 216 -6.19 0.71 3.53
C LEU A 216 -5.23 -0.27 4.23
N ASN A 217 -4.84 0.04 5.46
CA ASN A 217 -3.99 -0.85 6.27
C ASN A 217 -4.71 -2.15 6.64
N ALA A 218 -5.99 -2.09 6.99
CA ALA A 218 -6.79 -3.28 7.24
C ALA A 218 -6.90 -4.18 5.99
N ALA A 219 -7.12 -3.58 4.82
CA ALA A 219 -7.14 -4.25 3.53
C ALA A 219 -5.77 -4.88 3.18
N ALA A 220 -4.67 -4.16 3.43
CA ALA A 220 -3.32 -4.68 3.24
C ALA A 220 -3.01 -5.87 4.15
N LYS A 221 -3.45 -5.84 5.41
CA LYS A 221 -3.35 -6.98 6.34
C LYS A 221 -4.19 -8.17 5.86
N ALA A 222 -5.37 -7.91 5.30
CA ALA A 222 -6.27 -8.93 4.77
C ALA A 222 -5.76 -9.62 3.49
N LEU A 223 -4.80 -9.02 2.76
CA LEU A 223 -4.22 -9.59 1.54
C LEU A 223 -3.51 -10.93 1.78
N ARG A 224 -3.16 -11.23 3.04
CA ARG A 224 -2.54 -12.51 3.46
C ARG A 224 -1.41 -12.93 2.50
N LEU A 225 -0.57 -11.97 2.10
CA LEU A 225 0.62 -12.20 1.28
C LEU A 225 1.48 -13.40 1.73
N PRO A 226 1.65 -13.68 3.04
CA PRO A 226 2.37 -14.89 3.46
C PRO A 226 1.73 -16.19 2.95
N ALA A 227 0.40 -16.29 2.96
CA ALA A 227 -0.32 -17.47 2.46
C ALA A 227 -0.15 -17.60 0.94
N LEU A 228 -0.19 -16.49 0.21
CA LEU A 228 0.04 -16.46 -1.24
C LEU A 228 1.47 -16.90 -1.60
N VAL A 229 2.48 -16.40 -0.87
CA VAL A 229 3.88 -16.81 -1.06
C VAL A 229 4.05 -18.32 -0.78
N ASN A 230 3.43 -18.83 0.29
CA ASN A 230 3.46 -20.26 0.60
C ASN A 230 2.80 -21.11 -0.49
N ALA A 231 1.65 -20.67 -1.02
CA ALA A 231 0.98 -21.31 -2.14
C ALA A 231 1.85 -21.35 -3.39
N MET A 232 2.48 -20.22 -3.75
CA MET A 232 3.39 -20.15 -4.89
C MET A 232 4.64 -21.03 -4.69
N GLN A 233 5.18 -21.10 -3.48
CA GLN A 233 6.31 -21.96 -3.14
C GLN A 233 5.93 -23.46 -3.26
N ALA A 234 4.74 -23.84 -2.81
CA ALA A 234 4.23 -25.20 -2.94
C ALA A 234 4.04 -25.59 -4.42
N ILE A 235 3.48 -24.69 -5.25
CA ILE A 235 3.39 -24.89 -6.69
C ILE A 235 4.77 -25.08 -7.30
N TRP A 236 5.75 -24.25 -6.94
CA TRP A 236 7.11 -24.38 -7.44
C TRP A 236 7.73 -25.74 -7.09
N ASN A 237 7.57 -26.23 -5.86
CA ASN A 237 8.05 -27.56 -5.45
C ASN A 237 7.47 -28.66 -6.36
N SER A 238 6.15 -28.64 -6.63
CA SER A 238 5.51 -29.61 -7.51
C SER A 238 5.98 -29.52 -8.97
N LEU A 239 6.30 -28.32 -9.46
CA LEU A 239 6.82 -28.12 -10.82
C LEU A 239 8.25 -28.67 -10.97
N VAL A 240 9.07 -28.51 -9.93
CA VAL A 240 10.44 -29.07 -9.87
C VAL A 240 10.39 -30.59 -9.84
N GLU A 241 9.52 -31.18 -9.02
CA GLU A 241 9.34 -32.64 -8.94
C GLU A 241 8.85 -33.25 -10.27
N ALA A 242 7.99 -32.53 -10.99
CA ALA A 242 7.51 -32.94 -12.31
C ALA A 242 8.56 -32.77 -13.43
N ASN A 243 9.74 -32.20 -13.14
CA ASN A 243 10.85 -31.99 -14.07
C ASN A 243 10.42 -31.29 -15.38
N LEU A 244 9.58 -30.25 -15.27
CA LEU A 244 9.10 -29.46 -16.41
C LEU A 244 10.18 -28.48 -16.91
N ASN A 245 9.81 -27.58 -17.83
CA ASN A 245 10.73 -26.62 -18.42
C ASN A 245 11.46 -25.78 -17.35
N GLN A 246 12.78 -26.00 -17.21
CA GLN A 246 13.60 -25.39 -16.18
C GLN A 246 13.71 -23.86 -16.28
N GLU A 247 13.69 -23.30 -17.49
CA GLU A 247 13.74 -21.85 -17.68
C GLU A 247 12.48 -21.19 -17.11
N LYS A 248 11.31 -21.79 -17.38
CA LYS A 248 10.02 -21.30 -16.89
C LYS A 248 9.88 -21.50 -15.38
N ILE A 249 10.42 -22.60 -14.84
CA ILE A 249 10.49 -22.84 -13.39
C ILE A 249 11.35 -21.76 -12.71
N GLN A 250 12.50 -21.37 -13.28
CA GLN A 250 13.36 -20.31 -12.74
C GLN A 250 12.70 -18.93 -12.81
N GLN A 251 11.99 -18.63 -13.91
CA GLN A 251 11.20 -17.40 -14.04
C GLN A 251 10.10 -17.34 -12.96
N PHE A 252 9.41 -18.46 -12.71
CA PHE A 252 8.41 -18.55 -11.64
C PHE A 252 9.05 -18.40 -10.25
N GLN A 253 10.19 -19.07 -9.98
CA GLN A 253 10.92 -18.96 -8.73
C GLN A 253 11.33 -17.52 -8.41
N THR A 254 11.79 -16.79 -9.43
CA THR A 254 12.15 -15.38 -9.30
C THR A 254 10.94 -14.55 -8.83
N ALA A 255 9.75 -14.81 -9.37
CA ALA A 255 8.52 -14.16 -8.92
C ALA A 255 8.16 -14.49 -7.47
N VAL A 256 8.34 -15.76 -7.02
CA VAL A 256 8.11 -16.14 -5.62
C VAL A 256 9.03 -15.35 -4.67
N VAL A 257 10.32 -15.25 -5.02
CA VAL A 257 11.30 -14.50 -4.22
C VAL A 257 10.96 -13.01 -4.16
N VAL A 258 10.66 -12.41 -5.31
CA VAL A 258 10.28 -10.98 -5.39
C VAL A 258 9.01 -10.68 -4.60
N LEU A 259 8.03 -11.58 -4.61
CA LEU A 259 6.80 -11.43 -3.81
C LEU A 259 7.07 -11.59 -2.31
N ALA A 260 7.97 -12.49 -1.92
CA ALA A 260 8.39 -12.65 -0.53
C ALA A 260 9.10 -11.38 0.00
N GLU A 261 9.98 -10.77 -0.81
CA GLU A 261 10.61 -9.48 -0.49
C GLU A 261 9.56 -8.37 -0.31
N LEU A 262 8.57 -8.30 -1.21
CA LEU A 262 7.49 -7.31 -1.11
C LEU A 262 6.67 -7.50 0.17
N ASN A 263 6.34 -8.74 0.53
CA ASN A 263 5.62 -9.06 1.75
C ASN A 263 6.37 -8.59 3.01
N GLN A 264 7.68 -8.82 3.07
CA GLN A 264 8.51 -8.36 4.18
C GLN A 264 8.49 -6.82 4.30
N ARG A 265 8.66 -6.12 3.18
CA ARG A 265 8.64 -4.64 3.15
C ARG A 265 7.28 -4.07 3.56
N LEU A 266 6.18 -4.61 3.02
CA LEU A 266 4.84 -4.18 3.40
C LEU A 266 4.55 -4.44 4.88
N THR A 267 4.98 -5.59 5.40
CA THR A 267 4.83 -5.91 6.83
C THR A 267 5.57 -4.90 7.70
N ALA A 268 6.80 -4.54 7.34
CA ALA A 268 7.59 -3.54 8.07
C ALA A 268 6.95 -2.13 8.03
N LEU A 269 6.40 -1.73 6.87
CA LEU A 269 5.72 -0.44 6.73
C LEU A 269 4.41 -0.38 7.52
N ILE A 270 3.59 -1.44 7.45
CA ILE A 270 2.34 -1.55 8.22
C ILE A 270 2.64 -1.52 9.72
N TYR A 271 3.62 -2.30 10.18
CA TYR A 271 4.03 -2.29 11.58
C TYR A 271 4.50 -0.90 12.03
N GLY A 272 5.33 -0.26 11.21
CA GLY A 272 5.78 1.11 11.51
C GLY A 272 4.62 2.08 11.64
N HIS A 273 3.65 2.00 10.72
CA HIS A 273 2.43 2.80 10.78
C HIS A 273 1.62 2.52 12.06
N ASP A 274 1.38 1.26 12.42
CA ASP A 274 0.63 0.89 13.61
C ASP A 274 1.28 1.48 14.88
N CYS A 275 2.61 1.39 15.01
CA CYS A 275 3.33 2.01 16.12
C CYS A 275 3.11 3.52 16.17
N TRP A 276 3.20 4.22 15.04
CA TRP A 276 2.95 5.66 14.99
C TRP A 276 1.52 6.02 15.40
N GLN A 277 0.53 5.25 14.94
CA GLN A 277 -0.86 5.46 15.30
C GLN A 277 -1.12 5.27 16.80
N GLU A 278 -0.48 4.30 17.44
CA GLU A 278 -0.52 4.12 18.89
C GLU A 278 0.09 5.32 19.65
N PHE A 279 1.22 5.86 19.16
CA PHE A 279 1.83 7.06 19.76
C PHE A 279 0.94 8.30 19.69
N ASP A 280 0.26 8.54 18.56
CA ASP A 280 -0.65 9.67 18.40
C ASP A 280 -1.86 9.57 19.35
N LEU A 281 -2.40 8.36 19.53
CA LEU A 281 -3.48 8.10 20.49
C LEU A 281 -3.03 8.32 21.95
N VAL A 282 -1.81 7.88 22.29
CA VAL A 282 -1.23 8.09 23.63
C VAL A 282 -0.97 9.58 23.89
N GLN A 283 -0.50 10.35 22.90
CA GLN A 283 -0.33 11.81 23.06
C GLN A 283 -1.67 12.56 23.19
N ALA A 284 -2.68 12.17 22.42
CA ALA A 284 -4.02 12.75 22.53
C ALA A 284 -4.62 12.51 23.93
N SER A 285 -4.47 11.30 24.49
CA SER A 285 -4.98 10.96 25.83
C SER A 285 -4.23 11.63 27.01
N ARG A 286 -3.06 12.22 26.76
CA ARG A 286 -2.24 12.92 27.77
C ARG A 286 -2.41 14.44 27.72
N SER A 287 -3.18 14.95 26.77
CA SER A 287 -3.43 16.38 26.55
C SER A 287 -4.79 16.86 27.08
N ASP A 288 -5.57 15.95 27.67
CA ASP A 288 -6.79 16.20 28.47
C ASP A 288 -6.48 16.13 29.98
#